data_AF-A0AA97DD24-F1
#
_entry.id   AF-A0AA97DD24-F1
#
_cell.length_a   1.000
_cell.length_b   1.000
_cell.length_c   1.000
_cell.angle_alpha   90.00
_cell.angle_beta   90.00
_cell.angle_gamma   90.00
#
_symmetry.space_group_name_H-M   'P 1'
#
loop_
_entity.id
_entity.type
_entity.pdbx_description
1 polymer ?
#
loop_
_entity_poly.entity_id
_entity_poly.type
_entity_poly.pdbx_seq_one_letter_code
_entity_poly.pdbx_strand_id
1 'polypeptide(L)'
;MKNLKQILVIAFIFSASFLVISCTNDENQISQQDKLSLILEKVDDKNIIEISLSSDNEYSFIKKDAFISGFLAKAAAPGDIVCQGKGYSFAKCVGKALDSGLTLKVYKKGGEYYAEEM
;
A
#
# COMPACT_ATOMS: atom_id res chain seq x y z
N MET A 1 50.95 -25.94 33.89
CA MET A 1 49.72 -25.87 33.08
C MET A 1 48.48 -25.47 33.92
N LYS A 2 48.55 -24.40 34.74
CA LYS A 2 47.40 -23.95 35.56
C LYS A 2 46.71 -22.68 35.04
N ASN A 3 47.36 -21.96 34.11
CA ASN A 3 46.92 -20.62 33.68
C ASN A 3 46.12 -20.63 32.36
N LEU A 4 46.01 -21.77 31.67
CA LEU A 4 45.28 -21.88 30.40
C LEU A 4 43.76 -21.90 30.60
N LYS A 5 43.29 -22.41 31.74
CA LYS A 5 41.85 -22.51 32.06
C LYS A 5 41.21 -21.16 32.39
N GLN A 6 41.97 -20.20 32.92
CA GLN A 6 41.44 -18.87 33.27
C GLN A 6 41.24 -17.98 32.05
N ILE A 7 42.04 -18.15 30.99
CA ILE A 7 41.93 -17.36 29.75
C ILE A 7 40.68 -17.74 28.95
N LEU A 8 40.27 -19.02 28.99
CA LEU A 8 39.08 -19.51 28.27
C LEU A 8 37.76 -18.99 28.85
N VAL A 9 37.69 -18.71 30.15
CA VAL A 9 36.45 -18.25 30.80
C VAL A 9 36.16 -16.78 30.48
N ILE A 10 37.19 -15.95 30.29
CA ILE A 10 37.03 -14.53 30.00
C ILE A 10 36.56 -14.31 28.54
N ALA A 11 37.00 -15.15 27.60
CA ALA A 11 36.57 -15.09 26.20
C ALA A 11 35.08 -15.43 26.02
N PHE A 12 34.52 -16.29 26.87
CA PHE A 12 33.11 -16.73 26.76
C PHE A 12 32.12 -15.65 27.23
N ILE A 13 32.53 -14.73 28.11
CA ILE A 13 31.68 -13.66 28.65
C ILE A 13 31.56 -12.51 27.64
N PHE A 14 32.61 -12.22 26.85
CA PHE A 14 32.59 -11.15 25.86
C PHE A 14 31.79 -11.49 24.58
N SER A 15 31.64 -12.77 24.25
CA SER A 15 30.84 -13.21 23.09
C SER A 15 29.34 -13.22 23.33
N ALA A 16 28.88 -13.17 24.59
CA ALA A 16 27.45 -13.16 24.92
C ALA A 16 26.83 -11.74 24.89
N SER A 17 27.65 -10.69 24.93
CA SER A 17 27.18 -9.30 24.98
C SER A 17 26.83 -8.70 23.62
N PHE A 18 27.21 -9.35 22.51
CA PHE A 18 26.97 -8.85 21.15
C PHE A 18 25.62 -9.25 20.55
N LEU A 19 24.79 -10.02 21.27
CA LEU A 19 23.45 -10.42 20.82
C LEU A 19 22.32 -9.47 21.26
N VAL A 20 22.64 -8.31 21.85
CA VAL A 20 21.64 -7.34 22.35
C VAL A 20 21.56 -6.06 21.49
N ILE A 21 22.20 -6.03 20.33
CA ILE A 21 22.15 -4.84 19.45
C ILE A 21 21.13 -5.07 18.34
N SER A 22 20.00 -4.36 18.52
CA SER A 22 19.07 -3.91 17.49
C SER A 22 17.99 -4.88 17.01
N CYS A 23 17.09 -5.27 17.92
CA CYS A 23 15.67 -5.10 17.60
C CYS A 23 15.34 -3.61 17.75
N THR A 24 15.76 -2.81 16.78
CA THR A 24 15.11 -1.52 16.54
C THR A 24 13.66 -1.88 16.25
N ASN A 25 12.76 -1.53 17.18
CA ASN A 25 11.35 -1.40 16.87
C ASN A 25 11.28 -0.36 15.75
N ASP A 26 11.33 -0.81 14.50
CA ASP A 26 10.70 -0.07 13.42
C ASP A 26 9.24 0.05 13.84
N GLU A 27 8.87 1.22 14.34
CA GLU A 27 7.49 1.63 14.39
C GLU A 27 6.91 1.31 13.02
N ASN A 28 5.90 0.45 13.05
CA ASN A 28 5.26 -0.23 11.94
C ASN A 28 4.67 0.80 10.95
N GLN A 29 5.51 1.51 10.20
CA GLN A 29 5.11 2.37 9.11
C GLN A 29 4.70 1.46 7.96
N ILE A 30 3.42 1.10 7.94
CA ILE A 30 2.77 0.46 6.79
C ILE A 30 3.14 1.29 5.56
N SER A 31 3.83 0.68 4.59
CA SER A 31 4.28 1.39 3.41
C SER A 31 3.07 1.97 2.67
N GLN A 32 3.24 3.10 1.97
CA GLN A 32 2.15 3.67 1.15
C GLN A 32 1.59 2.63 0.15
N GLN A 33 2.43 1.71 -0.33
CA GLN A 33 2.03 0.61 -1.20
C GLN A 33 1.10 -0.40 -0.48
N ASP A 34 1.35 -0.68 0.80
CA ASP A 34 0.49 -1.55 1.61
C ASP A 34 -0.83 -0.85 1.93
N LYS A 35 -0.80 0.45 2.25
CA LYS A 35 -2.00 1.28 2.41
C LYS A 35 -2.87 1.25 1.14
N LEU A 36 -2.26 1.42 -0.05
CA LEU A 36 -2.97 1.36 -1.31
C LEU A 36 -3.59 -0.02 -1.55
N SER A 37 -2.87 -1.10 -1.23
CA SER A 37 -3.37 -2.46 -1.37
C SER A 37 -4.63 -2.67 -0.49
N LEU A 38 -4.60 -2.19 0.75
CA LEU A 38 -5.75 -2.23 1.67
C LEU A 38 -6.94 -1.39 1.17
N ILE A 39 -6.70 -0.30 0.44
CA ILE A 39 -7.77 0.48 -0.19
C ILE A 39 -8.37 -0.30 -1.35
N LEU A 40 -7.54 -0.89 -2.21
CA LEU A 40 -7.97 -1.65 -3.38
C LEU A 40 -8.74 -2.94 -3.02
N GLU A 41 -8.43 -3.55 -1.89
CA GLU A 41 -9.21 -4.69 -1.35
C GLU A 41 -10.66 -4.34 -1.03
N LYS A 42 -10.97 -3.05 -0.79
CA LYS A 42 -12.33 -2.59 -0.50
C LYS A 42 -13.17 -2.42 -1.77
N VAL A 43 -12.56 -2.50 -2.95
CA VAL A 43 -13.23 -2.37 -4.24
C VAL A 43 -13.98 -3.67 -4.56
N ASP A 44 -15.28 -3.56 -4.81
CA ASP A 44 -16.16 -4.66 -5.18
C ASP A 44 -17.05 -4.27 -6.38
N ASP A 45 -17.83 -5.22 -6.89
CA ASP A 45 -18.66 -5.00 -8.09
C ASP A 45 -19.86 -4.05 -7.85
N LYS A 46 -20.07 -3.58 -6.61
CA LYS A 46 -21.17 -2.71 -6.19
C LYS A 46 -20.70 -1.33 -5.77
N ASN A 47 -19.40 -1.05 -5.84
CA ASN A 47 -18.85 0.21 -5.41
C ASN A 47 -17.85 0.78 -6.41
N ILE A 48 -17.58 2.06 -6.20
CA ILE A 48 -16.53 2.81 -6.85
C ILE A 48 -15.72 3.46 -5.73
N ILE A 49 -14.41 3.39 -5.81
CA ILE A 49 -13.53 4.09 -4.87
C ILE A 49 -12.78 5.18 -5.62
N GLU A 50 -12.94 6.41 -5.17
CA GLU A 50 -12.13 7.54 -5.62
C GLU A 50 -10.90 7.62 -4.74
N ILE A 51 -9.72 7.71 -5.34
CA ILE A 51 -8.43 7.76 -4.65
C ILE A 51 -7.69 9.00 -5.14
N SER A 52 -7.10 9.75 -4.22
CA SER A 52 -6.28 10.92 -4.50
C SER A 52 -5.13 11.04 -3.50
N LEU A 53 -4.10 11.81 -3.85
CA LEU A 53 -3.06 12.21 -2.91
C LEU A 53 -3.56 13.38 -2.06
N SER A 54 -3.44 13.27 -0.74
CA SER A 54 -3.66 14.38 0.18
C SER A 54 -2.48 15.37 0.15
N SER A 55 -2.67 16.53 0.77
CA SER A 55 -1.61 17.54 0.95
C SER A 55 -0.38 17.01 1.70
N ASP A 56 -0.56 15.93 2.48
CA ASP A 56 0.49 15.29 3.27
C ASP A 56 1.17 14.13 2.50
N ASN A 57 0.93 14.02 1.18
CA ASN A 57 1.37 12.90 0.34
C ASN A 57 0.87 11.52 0.81
N GLU A 58 -0.31 11.48 1.43
CA GLU A 58 -0.96 10.23 1.80
C GLU A 58 -2.12 9.92 0.87
N TYR A 59 -2.34 8.63 0.58
CA TYR A 59 -3.51 8.21 -0.19
C TYR A 59 -4.79 8.41 0.63
N SER A 60 -5.67 9.28 0.15
CA SER A 60 -7.02 9.45 0.66
C SER A 60 -8.01 8.74 -0.27
N PHE A 61 -9.12 8.22 0.27
CA PHE A 61 -10.12 7.56 -0.55
C PHE A 61 -11.55 7.81 -0.09
N ILE A 62 -12.48 7.81 -1.04
CA ILE A 62 -13.92 7.91 -0.82
C ILE A 62 -14.60 6.71 -1.49
N LYS A 63 -15.31 5.90 -0.72
CA LYS A 63 -16.13 4.80 -1.24
C LYS A 63 -17.53 5.32 -1.59
N LYS A 64 -17.93 5.14 -2.85
CA LYS A 64 -19.25 5.50 -3.38
C LYS A 64 -20.00 4.25 -3.83
N ASP A 65 -21.32 4.27 -3.72
CA ASP A 65 -22.18 3.22 -4.25
C ASP A 65 -22.19 3.29 -5.79
N ALA A 66 -21.91 2.18 -6.47
CA ALA A 66 -21.82 2.14 -7.93
C ALA A 66 -23.16 2.44 -8.61
N PHE A 67 -24.29 2.15 -7.96
CA PHE A 67 -25.61 2.45 -8.49
C PHE A 67 -25.87 3.96 -8.50
N ILE A 68 -25.57 4.64 -7.37
CA ILE A 68 -25.74 6.09 -7.25
C ILE A 68 -24.73 6.81 -8.16
N SER A 69 -23.48 6.36 -8.17
CA SER A 69 -22.45 6.91 -9.04
C SER A 69 -22.76 6.69 -10.51
N GLY A 70 -23.32 5.55 -10.92
CA GLY A 70 -23.76 5.32 -12.31
C GLY A 70 -24.94 6.19 -12.74
N PHE A 71 -25.83 6.52 -11.79
CA PHE A 71 -26.92 7.45 -12.02
C PHE A 71 -26.41 8.90 -12.19
N LEU A 72 -25.47 9.33 -11.36
CA LEU A 72 -24.84 10.65 -11.43
C LEU A 72 -23.84 10.78 -12.59
N ALA A 73 -23.16 9.69 -12.96
CA ALA A 73 -22.19 9.65 -14.06
C ALA A 73 -22.82 9.84 -15.44
N LYS A 74 -24.15 9.75 -15.58
CA LYS A 74 -24.81 10.18 -16.83
C LYS A 74 -24.59 11.67 -17.13
N ALA A 75 -24.19 12.46 -16.13
CA ALA A 75 -23.85 13.88 -16.30
C ALA A 75 -22.35 14.13 -16.54
N ALA A 76 -21.46 13.15 -16.33
CA ALA A 76 -20.02 13.29 -16.47
C ALA A 76 -19.49 12.46 -17.65
N ALA A 77 -18.59 13.03 -18.46
CA ALA A 77 -17.91 12.25 -19.49
C ALA A 77 -17.04 11.17 -18.83
N PRO A 78 -16.97 9.95 -19.38
CA PRO A 78 -16.01 8.95 -18.89
C PRO A 78 -14.59 9.48 -19.12
N GLY A 79 -13.75 9.43 -18.08
CA GLY A 79 -12.32 9.70 -18.20
C GLY A 79 -11.57 8.54 -18.84
N ASP A 80 -10.28 8.75 -19.10
CA ASP A 80 -9.43 7.73 -19.73
C ASP A 80 -9.08 6.62 -18.74
N ILE A 81 -9.08 5.36 -19.21
CA ILE A 81 -8.62 4.23 -18.41
C ILE A 81 -7.10 4.30 -18.33
N VAL A 82 -6.59 4.62 -17.13
CA VAL A 82 -5.15 4.73 -16.84
C VAL A 82 -4.57 3.36 -16.51
N CYS A 83 -5.32 2.52 -15.79
CA CYS A 83 -4.88 1.19 -15.37
C CYS A 83 -6.00 0.17 -15.51
N GLN A 84 -5.65 -1.03 -15.99
CA GLN A 84 -6.53 -2.20 -16.02
C GLN A 84 -5.74 -3.44 -15.61
N GLY A 85 -6.34 -4.31 -14.79
CA GLY A 85 -5.71 -5.58 -14.44
C GLY A 85 -6.18 -6.17 -13.11
N LYS A 86 -5.31 -6.95 -12.48
CA LYS A 86 -5.55 -7.60 -11.18
C LYS A 86 -4.29 -7.63 -10.33
N GLY A 87 -4.48 -7.69 -9.01
CA GLY A 87 -3.41 -7.94 -8.05
C GLY A 87 -2.34 -6.85 -8.00
N TYR A 88 -1.11 -7.25 -7.72
CA TYR A 88 0.00 -6.33 -7.42
C TYR A 88 0.39 -5.41 -8.59
N SER A 89 0.34 -5.89 -9.84
CA SER A 89 0.67 -5.07 -11.01
C SER A 89 -0.32 -3.92 -11.21
N PHE A 90 -1.60 -4.18 -10.95
CA PHE A 90 -2.64 -3.15 -10.94
C PHE A 90 -2.39 -2.13 -9.83
N ALA A 91 -2.13 -2.59 -8.59
CA ALA A 91 -1.83 -1.70 -7.47
C ALA A 91 -0.62 -0.79 -7.74
N LYS A 92 0.42 -1.32 -8.38
CA LYS A 92 1.61 -0.54 -8.77
C LYS A 92 1.31 0.50 -9.86
N CYS A 93 0.44 0.17 -10.82
CA CYS A 93 -0.01 1.12 -11.84
C CYS A 93 -0.78 2.28 -11.20
N VAL A 94 -1.75 1.95 -10.32
CA VAL A 94 -2.55 2.94 -9.58
C VAL A 94 -1.65 3.85 -8.76
N GLY A 95 -0.69 3.30 -8.01
CA GLY A 95 0.27 4.08 -7.22
C GLY A 95 1.03 5.09 -8.07
N LYS A 96 1.60 4.66 -9.21
CA LYS A 96 2.31 5.57 -10.13
C LYS A 96 1.44 6.69 -10.68
N ALA A 97 0.19 6.39 -11.01
CA ALA A 97 -0.74 7.38 -11.51
C ALA A 97 -1.11 8.41 -10.42
N LEU A 98 -1.34 7.97 -9.19
CA LEU A 98 -1.56 8.87 -8.03
C LEU A 98 -0.30 9.72 -7.75
N ASP A 99 0.88 9.12 -7.77
CA ASP A 99 2.15 9.82 -7.55
C ASP A 99 2.44 10.86 -8.65
N SER A 100 1.82 10.71 -9.82
CA SER A 100 1.87 11.71 -10.90
C SER A 100 0.87 12.87 -10.75
N GLY A 101 0.07 12.85 -9.67
CA GLY A 101 -0.90 13.90 -9.33
C GLY A 101 -2.32 13.63 -9.82
N LEU A 102 -2.61 12.46 -10.39
CA LEU A 102 -3.95 12.13 -10.87
C LEU A 102 -4.88 11.77 -9.71
N THR A 103 -6.16 12.11 -9.89
CA THR A 103 -7.25 11.54 -9.08
C THR A 103 -7.88 10.40 -9.86
N LEU A 104 -8.03 9.25 -9.21
CA LEU A 104 -8.45 8.03 -9.88
C LEU A 104 -9.75 7.50 -9.31
N LYS A 105 -10.62 7.08 -10.21
CA LYS A 105 -11.82 6.32 -9.92
C LYS A 105 -11.55 4.84 -10.18
N VAL A 106 -11.57 4.03 -9.13
CA VAL A 106 -11.30 2.60 -9.18
C VAL A 106 -12.58 1.79 -9.01
N TYR A 107 -12.79 0.80 -9.88
CA TYR A 107 -13.96 -0.10 -9.82
C TYR A 107 -13.64 -1.48 -10.37
N LYS A 108 -14.54 -2.44 -10.11
CA LYS A 108 -14.42 -3.82 -10.58
C LYS A 108 -15.53 -4.15 -11.57
N LYS A 109 -15.17 -4.77 -12.70
CA LYS A 109 -16.09 -5.21 -13.74
C LYS A 109 -15.60 -6.52 -14.34
N GLY A 110 -16.46 -7.55 -14.37
CA GLY A 110 -16.10 -8.85 -14.93
C GLY A 110 -14.92 -9.54 -14.22
N GLY A 111 -14.72 -9.25 -12.93
CA GLY A 111 -13.62 -9.81 -12.16
C GLY A 111 -12.26 -9.13 -12.40
N GLU A 112 -12.21 -8.05 -13.18
CA GLU A 112 -11.04 -7.20 -13.39
C GLU A 112 -11.22 -5.84 -12.73
N TYR A 113 -10.10 -5.23 -12.32
CA TYR A 113 -10.06 -3.87 -11.78
C TYR A 113 -9.72 -2.89 -12.89
N TYR A 114 -10.34 -1.72 -12.82
CA TYR A 114 -10.17 -0.60 -13.72
C TYR A 114 -9.93 0.66 -12.89
N ALA A 115 -9.02 1.52 -13.33
CA ALA A 115 -8.80 2.86 -12.80
C ALA A 115 -8.95 3.88 -13.93
N GLU A 116 -9.89 4.80 -13.76
CA GLU A 116 -10.18 5.91 -14.68
C GLU A 116 -9.70 7.22 -14.08
N GLU A 117 -9.15 8.10 -14.91
CA GLU A 117 -8.88 9.49 -14.52
C GLU A 117 -10.19 10.24 -14.26
N MET A 118 -10.20 11.12 -13.26
CA MET A 118 -11.33 11.97 -12.89
C MET A 118 -11.10 13.44 -13.21
#